data_AF-A0A3L7YJF8-F1
#
_entry.id   AF-A0A3L7YJF8-F1
#
_cell.length_a   1.000
_cell.length_b   1.000
_cell.length_c   1.000
_cell.angle_alpha   90.00
_cell.angle_beta   90.00
_cell.angle_gamma   90.00
#
_symmetry.space_group_name_H-M   'P 1'
#
loop_
_entity.id
_entity.type
_entity.pdbx_description
1 polymer ?
#
loop_
_entity_poly.entity_id
_entity_poly.type
_entity_poly.pdbx_seq_one_letter_code
_entity_poly.pdbx_strand_id
1 'polypeptide(L)'
;MMPATTSTGIATVGQEGLLRETVVSAPGDTIVAVATPHGEGAIAVVRVSGPDVSTIIGRVIRVVGTGKLVSRRVALAWVIDAETGQKIDQVMAVYMAGPSTYTREPTLEIMCHGGLASTEAVLSAVISAGARPANRGEFTLRAFLSGRIDLTQAEAVLDAVRAPTRAGVEMAVDHLAGSLARAIGLIRDNLIAVDAELEATFDFSDDDVPSIDRTVLRARVDALRQQVDALVRSARAGRIRRHGWRVAIVGSPNAGKSSLFNALLDRPRAIVTDEPGTTRDTLEETLDLDGMAVILTDTAGWPVDALRELGIVERIGVDRSHDVVKGADAVIHVVDGSQWSAVGYDTHRGLISSLASGATQVVAITKADLGADPALRAHMATYLGSTLAVSAVTGEGIDTLRRTLGELALEATKTGGESSPASSVVVTNPRHIALLARASGALGRAVEGITAGLPDDMVATDLREGLRTLGEVTGQTVTEDVLSRIFSTFCIGK
;
A
#
# COMPACT_ATOMS: atom_id res chain seq x y z
N MET A 1 -19.83 -29.69 -64.75
CA MET A 1 -20.80 -30.21 -63.76
C MET A 1 -20.01 -30.68 -62.55
N MET A 2 -20.25 -30.06 -61.40
CA MET A 2 -19.75 -30.51 -60.09
C MET A 2 -20.27 -31.93 -59.75
N PRO A 3 -19.60 -32.62 -58.80
CA PRO A 3 -20.23 -32.87 -57.49
C PRO A 3 -19.24 -32.53 -56.35
N ALA A 4 -19.64 -31.72 -55.38
CA ALA A 4 -20.49 -32.01 -54.21
C ALA A 4 -19.65 -32.39 -52.98
N THR A 5 -19.67 -31.46 -52.04
CA THR A 5 -19.07 -31.45 -50.71
C THR A 5 -19.70 -32.48 -49.77
N THR A 6 -18.89 -33.05 -48.88
CA THR A 6 -19.38 -33.59 -47.61
C THR A 6 -18.39 -33.27 -46.50
N SER A 7 -18.97 -32.72 -45.43
CA SER A 7 -18.40 -32.19 -44.21
C SER A 7 -18.35 -33.28 -43.13
N THR A 8 -17.28 -33.32 -42.35
CA THR A 8 -17.18 -33.75 -40.93
C THR A 8 -15.67 -33.71 -40.62
N GLY A 9 -15.11 -32.98 -39.68
CA GLY A 9 -15.55 -32.51 -38.37
C GLY A 9 -14.24 -32.28 -37.61
N ILE A 10 -13.80 -31.03 -37.48
CA ILE A 10 -12.58 -30.67 -36.74
C ILE A 10 -12.94 -30.74 -35.27
N ALA A 11 -12.49 -31.79 -34.59
CA ALA A 11 -12.55 -31.87 -33.13
C ALA A 11 -11.62 -30.80 -32.55
N THR A 12 -12.23 -29.77 -31.97
CA THR A 12 -11.58 -28.72 -31.21
C THR A 12 -10.99 -29.36 -29.95
N VAL A 13 -9.67 -29.53 -29.90
CA VAL A 13 -8.98 -29.91 -28.66
C VAL A 13 -9.00 -28.69 -27.75
N GLY A 14 -9.71 -28.82 -26.64
CA GLY A 14 -10.01 -27.73 -25.70
C GLY A 14 -8.77 -27.07 -25.13
N GLN A 15 -8.82 -25.73 -25.12
CA GLN A 15 -7.94 -24.84 -24.37
C GLN A 15 -8.21 -24.94 -22.85
N GLU A 16 -7.93 -26.09 -22.23
CA GLU A 16 -8.05 -26.24 -20.76
C GLU A 16 -6.72 -26.60 -20.08
N GLY A 17 -5.59 -26.52 -20.79
CA GLY A 17 -4.30 -27.00 -20.28
C GLY A 17 -3.23 -25.96 -19.92
N LEU A 18 -3.45 -24.64 -20.08
CA LEU A 18 -2.34 -23.67 -20.11
C LEU A 18 -2.42 -22.48 -19.13
N LEU A 19 -3.23 -22.54 -18.08
CA LEU A 19 -3.34 -21.46 -17.07
C LEU A 19 -3.33 -21.99 -15.62
N ARG A 20 -2.34 -22.81 -15.28
CA ARG A 20 -1.97 -23.07 -13.89
C ARG A 20 -0.46 -22.92 -13.71
N GLU A 21 0.05 -21.71 -13.92
CA GLU A 21 1.25 -21.29 -13.20
C GLU A 21 0.86 -21.23 -11.72
N THR A 22 1.18 -22.30 -11.01
CA THR A 22 0.98 -22.39 -9.57
C THR A 22 2.00 -21.44 -8.95
N VAL A 23 1.56 -20.26 -8.50
CA VAL A 23 2.39 -19.16 -7.98
C VAL A 23 3.13 -19.52 -6.68
N VAL A 24 2.86 -20.70 -6.13
CA VAL A 24 3.52 -21.22 -4.93
C VAL A 24 4.34 -22.45 -5.33
N SER A 25 5.63 -22.29 -5.64
CA SER A 25 6.52 -23.45 -5.70
C SER A 25 6.72 -23.98 -4.28
N ALA A 26 6.64 -25.30 -4.12
CA ALA A 26 6.80 -25.96 -2.84
C ALA A 26 8.12 -25.56 -2.17
N PRO A 27 8.16 -25.46 -0.82
CA PRO A 27 9.42 -25.34 -0.09
C PRO A 27 10.32 -26.54 -0.44
N GLY A 28 11.43 -26.29 -1.15
CA GLY A 28 12.34 -27.36 -1.58
C GLY A 28 13.29 -26.99 -2.72
N ASP A 29 13.03 -25.94 -3.49
CA ASP A 29 13.95 -25.41 -4.50
C ASP A 29 14.77 -24.21 -3.98
N THR A 30 15.87 -23.91 -4.67
CA THR A 30 16.74 -22.77 -4.35
C THR A 30 16.53 -21.65 -5.35
N ILE A 31 16.26 -20.45 -4.86
CA ILE A 31 15.96 -19.27 -5.67
C ILE A 31 17.07 -18.25 -5.68
N VAL A 32 17.17 -17.48 -6.76
CA VAL A 32 18.11 -16.37 -6.92
C VAL A 32 17.45 -15.14 -7.54
N ALA A 33 17.85 -13.95 -7.10
CA ALA A 33 17.50 -12.69 -7.74
C ALA A 33 18.51 -11.58 -7.43
N VAL A 34 18.48 -10.51 -8.22
CA VAL A 34 19.13 -9.23 -7.89
C VAL A 34 18.28 -8.53 -6.82
N ALA A 35 18.90 -8.16 -5.69
CA ALA A 35 18.24 -7.55 -4.54
C ALA A 35 18.41 -6.01 -4.48
N THR A 36 19.26 -5.45 -5.34
CA THR A 36 19.47 -4.00 -5.52
C THR A 36 18.61 -3.45 -6.67
N PRO A 37 18.30 -2.14 -6.68
CA PRO A 37 17.62 -1.50 -7.81
C PRO A 37 18.35 -1.71 -9.13
N HIS A 38 17.60 -1.70 -10.24
CA HIS A 38 18.17 -1.74 -11.58
C HIS A 38 18.85 -0.40 -11.89
N GLY A 39 20.03 -0.45 -12.51
CA GLY A 39 20.77 0.74 -12.91
C GLY A 39 22.27 0.58 -12.69
N GLU A 40 23.01 1.66 -12.93
CA GLU A 40 24.44 1.71 -12.65
C GLU A 40 24.68 2.09 -11.18
N GLY A 41 25.46 1.26 -10.49
CA GLY A 41 25.90 1.53 -9.12
C GLY A 41 27.30 0.98 -8.87
N ALA A 42 27.91 1.37 -7.75
CA ALA A 42 29.20 0.80 -7.36
C ALA A 42 29.08 -0.71 -7.04
N ILE A 43 27.95 -1.12 -6.44
CA ILE A 43 27.71 -2.48 -5.96
C ILE A 43 26.30 -2.93 -6.36
N ALA A 44 26.18 -4.16 -6.83
CA ALA A 44 24.91 -4.88 -6.92
C ALA A 44 24.94 -6.09 -5.98
N VAL A 45 23.77 -6.48 -5.48
CA VAL A 45 23.64 -7.67 -4.62
C VAL A 45 22.82 -8.74 -5.33
N VAL A 46 23.40 -9.91 -5.56
CA VAL A 46 22.69 -11.12 -5.98
C VAL A 46 22.44 -11.99 -4.75
N ARG A 47 21.17 -12.23 -4.44
CA ARG A 47 20.73 -12.99 -3.27
C ARG A 47 20.23 -14.36 -3.70
N VAL A 48 20.67 -15.40 -2.99
CA VAL A 48 20.28 -16.80 -3.17
C VAL A 48 19.68 -17.33 -1.86
N SER A 49 18.56 -18.06 -1.91
CA SER A 49 17.93 -18.68 -0.74
C SER A 49 17.39 -20.07 -1.06
N GLY A 50 17.65 -21.04 -0.20
CA GLY A 50 17.09 -22.40 -0.32
C GLY A 50 18.05 -23.49 0.14
N PRO A 51 17.63 -24.77 0.04
CA PRO A 51 18.38 -25.91 0.56
C PRO A 51 19.73 -26.15 -0.15
N ASP A 52 19.86 -25.81 -1.43
CA ASP A 52 21.05 -26.10 -2.24
C ASP A 52 22.10 -25.00 -2.24
N VAL A 53 21.93 -23.95 -1.41
CA VAL A 53 22.89 -22.83 -1.34
C VAL A 53 24.32 -23.32 -1.08
N SER A 54 24.51 -24.34 -0.23
CA SER A 54 25.84 -24.90 0.01
C SER A 54 26.45 -25.56 -1.24
N THR A 55 25.62 -26.24 -2.04
CA THR A 55 26.03 -26.85 -3.32
C THR A 55 26.42 -25.78 -4.33
N ILE A 56 25.62 -24.72 -4.45
CA ILE A 56 25.89 -23.57 -5.32
C ILE A 56 27.21 -22.91 -4.94
N ILE A 57 27.45 -22.65 -3.65
CA ILE A 57 28.73 -22.10 -3.16
C ILE A 57 29.91 -22.94 -3.65
N GLY A 58 29.84 -24.26 -3.52
CA GLY A 58 30.90 -25.17 -3.97
C GLY A 58 31.18 -25.08 -5.48
N ARG A 59 30.16 -24.80 -6.28
CA ARG A 59 30.28 -24.69 -7.75
C ARG A 59 30.84 -23.34 -8.20
N VAL A 60 30.29 -22.23 -7.71
CA VAL A 60 30.54 -20.90 -8.30
C VAL A 60 31.44 -19.98 -7.47
N ILE A 61 31.65 -20.25 -6.18
CA ILE A 61 32.45 -19.37 -5.32
C ILE A 61 33.86 -19.92 -5.11
N ARG A 62 34.86 -19.07 -5.31
CA ARG A 62 36.27 -19.34 -4.97
C ARG A 62 36.81 -18.25 -4.07
N VAL A 63 36.93 -18.55 -2.77
CA VAL A 63 37.46 -17.60 -1.78
C VAL A 63 38.91 -17.25 -2.11
N VAL A 64 39.27 -15.97 -2.04
CA VAL A 64 40.64 -15.50 -2.24
C VAL A 64 41.49 -15.91 -1.04
N GLY A 65 42.60 -16.61 -1.29
CA GLY A 65 43.48 -17.15 -0.25
C GLY A 65 43.18 -18.61 0.10
N THR A 66 43.33 -18.97 1.37
CA THR A 66 43.00 -20.32 1.87
C THR A 66 41.74 -20.25 2.73
N GLY A 67 40.76 -21.13 2.45
CA GLY A 67 39.55 -21.22 3.27
C GLY A 67 38.28 -21.52 2.51
N LYS A 68 37.16 -21.48 3.25
CA LYS A 68 35.79 -21.63 2.77
C LYS A 68 34.92 -20.52 3.34
N LEU A 69 33.76 -20.27 2.76
CA LEU A 69 32.80 -19.37 3.38
C LEU A 69 32.40 -19.90 4.77
N VAL A 70 32.50 -19.04 5.77
CA VAL A 70 32.04 -19.30 7.14
C VAL A 70 30.75 -18.53 7.34
N SER A 71 29.78 -19.15 8.02
CA SER A 71 28.48 -18.51 8.20
C SER A 71 28.62 -17.14 8.89
N ARG A 72 27.97 -16.12 8.34
CA ARG A 72 27.96 -14.72 8.80
C ARG A 72 29.34 -14.05 8.81
N ARG A 73 30.29 -14.54 8.03
CA ARG A 73 31.56 -13.84 7.75
C ARG A 73 31.61 -13.46 6.29
N VAL A 74 31.93 -12.19 6.04
CA VAL A 74 32.22 -11.70 4.69
C VAL A 74 33.58 -12.25 4.26
N ALA A 75 33.68 -12.69 3.01
CA ALA A 75 34.93 -13.09 2.39
C ALA A 75 35.08 -12.45 1.01
N LEU A 76 36.31 -12.07 0.66
CA LEU A 76 36.68 -11.74 -0.71
C LEU A 76 36.74 -13.04 -1.53
N ALA A 77 36.06 -13.07 -2.67
CA ALA A 77 35.97 -14.26 -3.51
C ALA A 77 35.93 -13.89 -5.00
N TRP A 78 36.09 -14.90 -5.84
CA TRP A 78 35.73 -14.87 -7.25
C TRP A 78 34.43 -15.63 -7.44
N VAL A 79 33.51 -15.05 -8.22
CA VAL A 79 32.48 -15.83 -8.91
C VAL A 79 33.13 -16.41 -10.16
N ILE A 80 32.95 -17.70 -10.36
CA ILE A 80 33.44 -18.41 -11.54
C ILE A 80 32.29 -19.06 -12.29
N ASP A 81 32.50 -19.24 -13.58
CA ASP A 81 31.67 -20.12 -14.40
C ASP A 81 31.90 -21.59 -13.98
N ALA A 82 30.81 -22.32 -13.72
CA ALA A 82 30.88 -23.66 -13.14
C ALA A 82 31.44 -24.72 -14.11
N GLU A 83 31.33 -24.50 -15.42
CA GLU A 83 31.77 -25.45 -16.46
C GLU A 83 33.21 -25.18 -16.90
N THR A 84 33.52 -23.92 -17.19
CA THR A 84 34.81 -23.48 -17.74
C THR A 84 35.83 -23.13 -16.67
N GLY A 85 35.38 -22.80 -15.45
CA GLY A 85 36.23 -22.28 -14.38
C GLY A 85 36.71 -20.85 -14.59
N GLN A 86 36.22 -20.15 -15.63
CA GLN A 86 36.59 -18.77 -15.92
C GLN A 86 36.10 -17.83 -14.80
N LYS A 87 36.95 -16.88 -14.41
CA LYS A 87 36.57 -15.81 -13.48
C LYS A 87 35.58 -14.85 -14.14
N ILE A 88 34.44 -14.65 -13.49
CA ILE A 88 33.38 -13.73 -13.93
C ILE A 88 33.56 -12.37 -13.25
N ASP A 89 33.58 -12.35 -11.92
CA ASP A 89 33.76 -11.12 -11.15
C ASP A 89 34.48 -11.40 -9.82
N GLN A 90 35.19 -10.40 -9.30
CA GLN A 90 35.69 -10.38 -7.93
C GLN A 90 34.64 -9.74 -7.02
N VAL A 91 34.21 -10.48 -6.00
CA VAL A 91 33.04 -10.17 -5.19
C VAL A 91 33.37 -10.22 -3.71
N MET A 92 32.54 -9.56 -2.90
CA MET A 92 32.37 -9.96 -1.51
C MET A 92 31.22 -10.95 -1.44
N ALA A 93 31.37 -12.02 -0.65
CA ALA A 93 30.33 -13.02 -0.45
C ALA A 93 30.09 -13.25 1.04
N VAL A 94 28.82 -13.40 1.42
CA VAL A 94 28.41 -13.81 2.76
C VAL A 94 27.44 -14.98 2.69
N TYR A 95 27.82 -16.07 3.35
CA TYR A 95 26.97 -17.25 3.53
C TYR A 95 26.28 -17.20 4.90
N MET A 96 25.01 -17.56 4.98
CA MET A 96 24.23 -17.66 6.20
C MET A 96 23.51 -19.00 6.22
N ALA A 97 23.77 -19.87 7.20
CA ALA A 97 23.31 -21.27 7.15
C ALA A 97 21.82 -21.49 7.47
N GLY A 98 21.05 -20.44 7.81
CA GLY A 98 19.74 -20.59 8.46
C GLY A 98 19.84 -21.04 9.93
N PRO A 99 18.73 -21.09 10.70
CA PRO A 99 17.42 -20.49 10.39
C PRO A 99 17.36 -18.98 10.67
N SER A 100 18.40 -18.37 11.26
CA SER A 100 18.41 -16.92 11.53
C SER A 100 18.79 -16.12 10.27
N THR A 101 17.98 -16.26 9.22
CA THR A 101 18.07 -15.61 7.90
C THR A 101 16.70 -15.05 7.51
N TYR A 102 16.63 -14.17 6.52
CA TYR A 102 15.36 -13.52 6.10
C TYR A 102 14.27 -14.54 5.74
N THR A 103 14.60 -15.61 5.02
CA THR A 103 13.68 -16.67 4.61
C THR A 103 13.60 -17.84 5.60
N ARG A 104 14.42 -17.82 6.67
CA ARG A 104 14.76 -18.98 7.52
C ARG A 104 15.47 -20.14 6.83
N GLU A 105 15.84 -20.00 5.56
CA GLU A 105 16.61 -20.97 4.80
C GLU A 105 18.10 -20.61 4.78
N PRO A 106 19.00 -21.52 4.36
CA PRO A 106 20.35 -21.14 3.97
C PRO A 106 20.29 -20.03 2.91
N THR A 107 21.17 -19.04 3.02
CA THR A 107 21.21 -17.84 2.17
C THR A 107 22.65 -17.51 1.79
N LEU A 108 22.86 -17.12 0.54
CA LEU A 108 24.10 -16.54 0.04
C LEU A 108 23.79 -15.15 -0.51
N GLU A 109 24.54 -14.14 -0.08
CA GLU A 109 24.52 -12.82 -0.73
C GLU A 109 25.89 -12.56 -1.37
N ILE A 110 25.86 -12.20 -2.65
CA ILE A 110 27.02 -11.90 -3.47
C ILE A 110 26.98 -10.41 -3.80
N MET A 111 27.93 -9.64 -3.26
CA MET A 111 28.11 -8.23 -3.60
C MET A 111 29.13 -8.12 -4.74
N CYS A 112 28.64 -7.92 -5.95
CA CYS A 112 29.43 -7.79 -7.18
C CYS A 112 29.47 -6.33 -7.65
N HIS A 113 30.27 -6.05 -8.69
CA HIS A 113 30.27 -4.73 -9.31
C HIS A 113 28.89 -4.40 -9.88
N GLY A 114 28.38 -3.19 -9.57
CA GLY A 114 27.00 -2.80 -9.91
C GLY A 114 26.76 -2.38 -11.35
N GLY A 115 27.57 -2.89 -12.29
CA GLY A 115 27.29 -2.76 -13.73
C GLY A 115 26.30 -3.84 -14.18
N LEU A 116 25.44 -3.51 -15.16
CA LEU A 116 24.41 -4.42 -15.68
C LEU A 116 25.00 -5.76 -16.13
N ALA A 117 26.04 -5.72 -16.97
CA ALA A 117 26.69 -6.93 -17.51
C ALA A 117 27.34 -7.80 -16.41
N SER A 118 27.96 -7.19 -15.40
CA SER A 118 28.55 -7.97 -14.30
C SER A 118 27.46 -8.65 -13.46
N THR A 119 26.41 -7.91 -13.13
CA THR A 119 25.29 -8.41 -12.34
C THR A 119 24.57 -9.55 -13.05
N GLU A 120 24.30 -9.43 -14.36
CA GLU A 120 23.70 -10.48 -15.18
C GLU A 120 24.59 -11.72 -15.29
N ALA A 121 25.90 -11.55 -15.43
CA ALA A 121 26.83 -12.68 -15.49
C ALA A 121 26.90 -13.45 -14.17
N VAL A 122 26.93 -12.74 -13.03
CA VAL A 122 26.89 -13.37 -11.69
C VAL A 122 25.56 -14.09 -11.48
N LEU A 123 24.42 -13.45 -11.81
CA LEU A 123 23.10 -14.07 -11.74
C LEU A 123 23.04 -15.35 -12.58
N SER A 124 23.51 -15.29 -13.83
CA SER A 124 23.52 -16.42 -14.76
C SER A 124 24.37 -17.58 -14.23
N ALA A 125 25.54 -17.30 -13.66
CA ALA A 125 26.39 -18.33 -13.07
C ALA A 125 25.69 -19.07 -11.92
N VAL A 126 24.96 -18.34 -11.07
CA VAL A 126 24.18 -18.95 -9.98
C VAL A 126 23.00 -19.78 -10.51
N ILE A 127 22.33 -19.32 -11.56
CA ILE A 127 21.26 -20.08 -12.22
C ILE A 127 21.81 -21.38 -12.80
N SER A 128 22.90 -21.31 -13.57
CA SER A 128 23.57 -22.50 -14.15
C SER A 128 24.07 -23.48 -13.08
N ALA A 129 24.32 -23.00 -11.86
CA ALA A 129 24.72 -23.84 -10.73
C ALA A 129 23.56 -24.58 -10.04
N GLY A 130 22.31 -24.27 -10.39
CA GLY A 130 21.12 -24.98 -9.93
C GLY A 130 20.05 -24.12 -9.26
N ALA A 131 20.23 -22.80 -9.17
CA ALA A 131 19.16 -21.92 -8.67
C ALA A 131 18.12 -21.61 -9.76
N ARG A 132 16.86 -21.46 -9.38
CA ARG A 132 15.81 -20.89 -10.23
C ARG A 132 15.70 -19.38 -10.02
N PRO A 133 15.38 -18.56 -11.03
CA PRO A 133 14.99 -17.17 -10.81
C PRO A 133 13.80 -17.06 -9.86
N ALA A 134 13.89 -16.17 -8.86
CA ALA A 134 12.82 -15.93 -7.91
C ALA A 134 11.63 -15.22 -8.57
N ASN A 135 10.42 -15.60 -8.15
CA ASN A 135 9.20 -14.85 -8.46
C ASN A 135 9.16 -13.53 -7.66
N ARG A 136 8.26 -12.63 -8.05
CA ARG A 136 8.01 -11.37 -7.33
C ARG A 136 7.54 -11.67 -5.90
N GLY A 137 8.16 -11.05 -4.90
CA GLY A 137 7.79 -11.25 -3.50
C GLY A 137 8.21 -12.59 -2.90
N GLU A 138 8.89 -13.48 -3.65
CA GLU A 138 9.09 -14.86 -3.23
C GLU A 138 9.95 -14.99 -1.97
N PHE A 139 10.94 -14.12 -1.75
CA PHE A 139 11.74 -14.16 -0.52
C PHE A 139 10.89 -13.80 0.70
N THR A 140 10.04 -12.77 0.60
CA THR A 140 9.13 -12.36 1.68
C THR A 140 8.03 -13.39 1.89
N LEU A 141 7.52 -14.01 0.82
CA LEU A 141 6.58 -15.13 0.90
C LEU A 141 7.18 -16.30 1.68
N ARG A 142 8.43 -16.70 1.39
CA ARG A 142 9.13 -17.75 2.16
C ARG A 142 9.36 -17.36 3.62
N ALA A 143 9.65 -16.09 3.90
CA ALA A 143 9.73 -15.57 5.26
C ALA A 143 8.39 -15.70 6.02
N PHE A 144 7.27 -15.44 5.32
CA PHE A 144 5.92 -15.63 5.86
C PHE A 144 5.59 -17.11 6.10
N LEU A 145 5.77 -17.96 5.08
CA LEU A 145 5.47 -19.41 5.15
C LEU A 145 6.32 -20.14 6.20
N SER A 146 7.55 -19.68 6.44
CA SER A 146 8.41 -20.22 7.50
C SER A 146 8.03 -19.74 8.91
N GLY A 147 7.02 -18.88 9.04
CA GLY A 147 6.57 -18.29 10.30
C GLY A 147 7.57 -17.31 10.92
N ARG A 148 8.46 -16.70 10.11
CA ARG A 148 9.36 -15.64 10.57
C ARG A 148 8.63 -14.33 10.76
N ILE A 149 7.72 -14.03 9.85
CA ILE A 149 6.91 -12.83 9.81
C ILE A 149 5.45 -13.21 9.55
N ASP A 150 4.50 -12.42 10.02
CA ASP A 150 3.10 -12.52 9.62
C ASP A 150 2.80 -11.67 8.37
N LEU A 151 1.56 -11.71 7.87
CA LEU A 151 1.18 -11.01 6.65
C LEU A 151 1.22 -9.48 6.80
N THR A 152 0.92 -8.95 7.99
CA THR A 152 1.00 -7.51 8.25
C THR A 152 2.45 -7.02 8.23
N GLN A 153 3.38 -7.82 8.76
CA GLN A 153 4.81 -7.55 8.70
C GLN A 153 5.36 -7.68 7.28
N ALA A 154 4.89 -8.66 6.50
CA ALA A 154 5.25 -8.81 5.09
C ALA A 154 4.86 -7.56 4.28
N GLU A 155 3.62 -7.08 4.42
CA GLU A 155 3.18 -5.84 3.78
C GLU A 155 3.97 -4.62 4.29
N ALA A 156 4.34 -4.59 5.57
CA ALA A 156 5.17 -3.52 6.14
C ALA A 156 6.57 -3.44 5.50
N VAL A 157 7.14 -4.56 5.02
CA VAL A 157 8.41 -4.54 4.25
C VAL A 157 8.25 -3.71 2.97
N LEU A 158 7.14 -3.87 2.25
CA LEU A 158 6.85 -3.09 1.05
C LEU A 158 6.60 -1.62 1.40
N ASP A 159 5.87 -1.39 2.49
CA ASP A 159 5.52 -0.07 2.97
C ASP A 159 6.76 0.75 3.34
N ALA A 160 7.75 0.13 3.99
CA ALA A 160 9.00 0.79 4.36
C ALA A 160 9.85 1.22 3.16
N VAL A 161 9.70 0.53 2.03
CA VAL A 161 10.43 0.82 0.79
C VAL A 161 9.74 1.92 -0.02
N ARG A 162 8.40 1.96 0.01
CA ARG A 162 7.59 2.86 -0.83
C ARG A 162 7.13 4.13 -0.12
N ALA A 163 7.28 4.22 1.19
CA ALA A 163 6.77 5.37 1.94
C ALA A 163 7.40 6.68 1.43
N PRO A 164 6.60 7.64 0.94
CA PRO A 164 7.12 8.94 0.48
C PRO A 164 7.48 9.88 1.63
N THR A 165 7.11 9.52 2.87
CA THR A 165 7.29 10.37 4.05
C THR A 165 8.11 9.65 5.12
N ARG A 166 8.86 10.42 5.90
CA ARG A 166 9.59 9.90 7.06
C ARG A 166 8.65 9.24 8.08
N ALA A 167 7.50 9.86 8.34
CA ALA A 167 6.48 9.31 9.23
C ALA A 167 5.95 7.96 8.70
N GLY A 168 5.78 7.81 7.38
CA GLY A 168 5.39 6.56 6.74
C GLY A 168 6.44 5.46 6.89
N VAL A 169 7.73 5.80 6.78
CA VAL A 169 8.84 4.87 7.05
C VAL A 169 8.84 4.44 8.51
N GLU A 170 8.74 5.39 9.45
CA GLU A 170 8.71 5.10 10.90
C GLU A 170 7.53 4.16 11.25
N MET A 171 6.34 4.44 10.73
CA MET A 171 5.17 3.56 10.90
C MET A 171 5.38 2.17 10.28
N ALA A 172 5.97 2.09 9.09
CA ALA A 172 6.26 0.81 8.46
C ALA A 172 7.29 -0.01 9.26
N VAL A 173 8.29 0.65 9.84
CA VAL A 173 9.27 0.02 10.74
C VAL A 173 8.59 -0.50 12.01
N ASP A 174 7.69 0.27 12.61
CA ASP A 174 6.93 -0.18 13.79
C ASP A 174 6.03 -1.37 13.47
N HIS A 175 5.39 -1.38 12.29
CA HIS A 175 4.60 -2.51 11.82
C HIS A 175 5.48 -3.73 11.53
N LEU A 176 6.64 -3.55 10.91
CA LEU A 176 7.62 -4.60 10.67
C LEU A 176 8.14 -5.20 11.99
N ALA A 177 8.29 -4.37 13.03
CA ALA A 177 8.59 -4.79 14.39
C ALA A 177 7.41 -5.51 15.08
N GLY A 178 6.26 -5.66 14.41
CA GLY A 178 5.11 -6.44 14.84
C GLY A 178 4.11 -5.70 15.74
N SER A 179 4.13 -4.36 15.77
CA SER A 179 3.18 -3.59 16.59
C SER A 179 1.72 -3.86 16.24
N LEU A 180 1.38 -3.84 14.95
CA LEU A 180 0.03 -4.15 14.45
C LEU A 180 -0.38 -5.59 14.73
N ALA A 181 0.53 -6.53 14.45
CA ALA A 181 0.31 -7.94 14.73
C ALA A 181 0.02 -8.22 16.21
N ARG A 182 0.79 -7.61 17.12
CA ARG A 182 0.55 -7.72 18.57
C ARG A 182 -0.80 -7.12 18.98
N ALA A 183 -1.15 -5.95 18.45
CA ALA A 183 -2.44 -5.31 18.76
C ALA A 183 -3.62 -6.19 18.33
N ILE A 184 -3.58 -6.75 17.12
CA ILE A 184 -4.61 -7.66 16.62
C ILE A 184 -4.60 -8.98 17.40
N GLY A 185 -3.42 -9.51 17.71
CA GLY A 185 -3.25 -10.73 18.51
C GLY A 185 -3.93 -10.62 19.87
N LEU A 186 -3.74 -9.52 20.59
CA LEU A 186 -4.39 -9.28 21.89
C LEU A 186 -5.93 -9.26 21.80
N ILE A 187 -6.49 -8.62 20.76
CA ILE A 187 -7.94 -8.61 20.54
C ILE A 187 -8.43 -10.03 20.26
N ARG A 188 -7.70 -10.76 19.42
CA ARG A 188 -8.04 -12.12 19.01
C ARG A 188 -7.97 -13.10 20.18
N ASP A 189 -6.93 -13.06 21.01
CA ASP A 189 -6.78 -13.94 22.16
C ASP A 189 -7.91 -13.75 23.17
N ASN A 190 -8.31 -12.49 23.41
CA ASN A 190 -9.46 -12.19 24.25
C ASN A 190 -10.80 -12.64 23.63
N LEU A 191 -10.94 -12.53 22.32
CA LEU A 191 -12.13 -13.00 21.61
C LEU A 191 -12.22 -14.53 21.61
N ILE A 192 -11.10 -15.25 21.48
CA ILE A 192 -11.03 -16.72 21.65
C ILE A 192 -11.49 -17.10 23.06
N ALA A 193 -11.04 -16.38 24.09
CA ALA A 193 -11.44 -16.65 25.46
C ALA A 193 -12.95 -16.44 25.68
N VAL A 194 -13.55 -15.43 25.05
CA VAL A 194 -15.02 -15.21 25.10
C VAL A 194 -15.76 -16.31 24.36
N ASP A 195 -15.30 -16.68 23.16
CA ASP A 195 -15.91 -17.73 22.33
C ASP A 195 -15.89 -19.09 23.04
N ALA A 196 -14.76 -19.47 23.64
CA ALA A 196 -14.62 -20.73 24.37
C ALA A 196 -15.52 -20.81 25.62
N GLU A 197 -15.72 -19.70 26.33
CA GLU A 197 -16.62 -19.65 27.48
C GLU A 197 -18.10 -19.76 27.07
N LEU A 198 -18.44 -19.19 25.91
CA LEU A 198 -19.77 -19.33 25.32
C LEU A 198 -20.02 -20.76 24.84
N GLU A 199 -19.04 -21.41 24.20
CA GLU A 199 -19.12 -22.81 23.77
C GLU A 199 -19.33 -23.77 24.95
N ALA A 200 -18.60 -23.57 26.04
CA ALA A 200 -18.77 -24.38 27.25
C ALA A 200 -20.18 -24.28 27.86
N THR A 201 -20.92 -23.19 27.61
CA THR A 201 -22.26 -22.98 28.17
C THR A 201 -23.33 -23.83 27.49
N PHE A 202 -23.23 -24.09 26.17
CA PHE A 202 -24.23 -24.88 25.46
C PHE A 202 -23.86 -26.37 25.30
N ASP A 203 -22.57 -26.71 25.18
CA ASP A 203 -22.12 -28.12 25.06
C ASP A 203 -22.38 -28.95 26.33
N PHE A 204 -22.50 -28.29 27.49
CA PHE A 204 -22.68 -28.91 28.80
C PHE A 204 -23.95 -28.43 29.51
N SER A 205 -25.00 -28.07 28.75
CA SER A 205 -26.26 -27.54 29.30
C SER A 205 -27.02 -28.48 30.25
N ASP A 206 -26.66 -29.77 30.29
CA ASP A 206 -27.19 -30.78 31.22
C ASP A 206 -26.32 -30.99 32.48
N ASP A 207 -25.07 -30.51 32.47
CA ASP A 207 -24.19 -30.50 33.64
C ASP A 207 -24.36 -29.14 34.34
N ASP A 208 -24.27 -29.06 35.68
CA ASP A 208 -24.41 -27.82 36.48
C ASP A 208 -23.29 -26.77 36.21
N VAL A 209 -22.96 -26.50 34.94
CA VAL A 209 -21.97 -25.53 34.50
C VAL A 209 -22.59 -24.13 34.61
N PRO A 210 -21.96 -23.22 35.38
CA PRO A 210 -22.44 -21.84 35.46
C PRO A 210 -22.38 -21.16 34.09
N SER A 211 -23.54 -20.75 33.56
CA SER A 211 -23.64 -19.97 32.34
C SER A 211 -22.99 -18.59 32.52
N ILE A 212 -22.29 -18.09 31.49
CA ILE A 212 -21.79 -16.72 31.51
C ILE A 212 -22.94 -15.71 31.67
N ASP A 213 -22.78 -14.73 32.56
CA ASP A 213 -23.74 -13.65 32.70
C ASP A 213 -23.81 -12.85 31.38
N ARG A 214 -25.01 -12.75 30.77
CA ARG A 214 -25.20 -12.08 29.47
C ARG A 214 -24.82 -10.60 29.50
N THR A 215 -24.93 -9.92 30.65
CA THR A 215 -24.50 -8.53 30.82
C THR A 215 -22.97 -8.45 30.76
N VAL A 216 -22.28 -9.39 31.41
CA VAL A 216 -20.82 -9.49 31.37
C VAL A 216 -20.33 -9.85 29.97
N LEU A 217 -20.97 -10.83 29.31
CA LEU A 217 -20.68 -11.21 27.93
C LEU A 217 -20.80 -10.01 26.98
N ARG A 218 -21.94 -9.29 27.04
CA ARG A 218 -22.18 -8.09 26.23
C ARG A 218 -21.08 -7.05 26.46
N ALA A 219 -20.73 -6.77 27.71
CA ALA A 219 -19.72 -5.76 28.04
C ALA A 219 -18.33 -6.15 27.49
N ARG A 220 -17.96 -7.43 27.56
CA ARG A 220 -16.68 -7.94 27.01
C ARG A 220 -16.64 -7.84 25.49
N VAL A 221 -17.70 -8.26 24.81
CA VAL A 221 -17.78 -8.19 23.33
C VAL A 221 -17.79 -6.74 22.85
N ASP A 222 -18.54 -5.85 23.51
CA ASP A 222 -18.56 -4.43 23.13
C ASP A 222 -17.21 -3.76 23.39
N ALA A 223 -16.49 -4.12 24.45
CA ALA A 223 -15.13 -3.63 24.69
C ALA A 223 -14.17 -4.06 23.55
N LEU A 224 -14.25 -5.31 23.08
CA LEU A 224 -13.47 -5.79 21.94
C LEU A 224 -13.84 -5.05 20.66
N ARG A 225 -15.14 -4.83 20.40
CA ARG A 225 -15.62 -4.04 19.27
C ARG A 225 -15.05 -2.62 19.30
N GLN A 226 -15.07 -1.96 20.45
CA GLN A 226 -14.53 -0.60 20.61
C GLN A 226 -13.02 -0.53 20.34
N GLN A 227 -12.25 -1.58 20.69
CA GLN A 227 -10.83 -1.68 20.34
C GLN A 227 -10.62 -1.80 18.83
N VAL A 228 -11.42 -2.64 18.14
CA VAL A 228 -11.37 -2.75 16.66
C VAL A 228 -11.79 -1.43 16.01
N ASP A 229 -12.83 -0.78 16.51
CA ASP A 229 -13.29 0.52 16.01
C ASP A 229 -12.22 1.61 16.19
N ALA A 230 -11.43 1.56 17.26
CA ALA A 230 -10.31 2.49 17.45
C ALA A 230 -9.24 2.32 16.35
N LEU A 231 -8.93 1.07 15.99
CA LEU A 231 -8.02 0.77 14.88
C LEU A 231 -8.59 1.27 13.55
N VAL A 232 -9.88 1.08 13.29
CA VAL A 232 -10.56 1.61 12.08
C VAL A 232 -10.56 3.14 12.06
N ARG A 233 -10.83 3.81 13.19
CA ARG A 233 -10.79 5.28 13.28
C ARG A 233 -9.39 5.85 13.03
N SER A 234 -8.34 5.13 13.41
CA SER A 234 -6.94 5.53 13.15
C SER A 234 -6.60 5.57 11.65
N ALA A 235 -7.39 4.90 10.80
CA ALA A 235 -7.11 4.68 9.39
C ALA A 235 -6.90 5.96 8.58
N ARG A 236 -7.74 6.98 8.79
CA ARG A 236 -7.67 8.24 8.04
C ARG A 236 -6.38 8.98 8.35
N ALA A 237 -6.11 9.21 9.63
CA ALA A 237 -4.89 9.87 10.08
C ALA A 237 -3.63 9.09 9.64
N GLY A 238 -3.69 7.76 9.72
CA GLY A 238 -2.64 6.88 9.25
C GLY A 238 -2.36 6.95 7.77
N ARG A 239 -3.42 6.93 6.95
CA ARG A 239 -3.29 7.06 5.50
C ARG A 239 -2.62 8.39 5.14
N ILE A 240 -3.03 9.50 5.77
CA ILE A 240 -2.45 10.82 5.53
C ILE A 240 -0.98 10.86 5.96
N ARG A 241 -0.63 10.33 7.14
CA ARG A 241 0.76 10.30 7.61
C ARG A 241 1.66 9.46 6.70
N ARG A 242 1.14 8.33 6.22
CA ARG A 242 1.90 7.37 5.41
C ARG A 242 2.06 7.80 3.95
N HIS A 243 0.94 8.10 3.31
CA HIS A 243 0.90 8.36 1.87
C HIS A 243 0.87 9.86 1.56
N GLY A 244 0.79 10.73 2.56
CA GLY A 244 0.57 12.15 2.35
C GLY A 244 -0.91 12.51 2.19
N TRP A 245 -1.21 13.79 2.31
CA TRP A 245 -2.52 14.38 2.11
C TRP A 245 -2.75 14.61 0.62
N ARG A 246 -3.68 13.90 0.00
CA ARG A 246 -3.91 13.98 -1.45
C ARG A 246 -4.77 15.19 -1.78
N VAL A 247 -4.27 16.07 -2.63
CA VAL A 247 -4.89 17.34 -2.97
C VAL A 247 -5.10 17.43 -4.48
N ALA A 248 -6.36 17.42 -4.90
CA ALA A 248 -6.73 17.57 -6.31
C ALA A 248 -6.93 19.05 -6.67
N ILE A 249 -6.30 19.50 -7.75
CA ILE A 249 -6.51 20.86 -8.29
C ILE A 249 -7.56 20.77 -9.40
N VAL A 250 -8.72 21.39 -9.21
CA VAL A 250 -9.86 21.33 -10.14
C VAL A 250 -10.33 22.71 -10.56
N GLY A 251 -10.93 22.82 -11.74
CA GLY A 251 -11.41 24.09 -12.27
C GLY A 251 -11.50 24.10 -13.79
N SER A 252 -12.15 25.13 -14.33
CA SER A 252 -12.40 25.29 -15.76
C SER A 252 -11.09 25.33 -16.58
N PRO A 253 -11.13 25.01 -17.89
CA PRO A 253 -10.05 25.31 -18.82
C PRO A 253 -9.58 26.76 -18.66
N ASN A 254 -8.27 26.98 -18.73
CA ASN A 254 -7.64 28.31 -18.62
C ASN A 254 -7.82 29.08 -17.29
N ALA A 255 -8.42 28.46 -16.27
CA ALA A 255 -8.54 29.04 -14.93
C ALA A 255 -7.19 29.18 -14.18
N GLY A 256 -6.08 28.71 -14.76
CA GLY A 256 -4.75 28.83 -14.16
C GLY A 256 -4.31 27.65 -13.28
N LYS A 257 -4.92 26.46 -13.42
CA LYS A 257 -4.56 25.25 -12.66
C LYS A 257 -3.08 24.87 -12.77
N SER A 258 -2.58 24.65 -13.99
CA SER A 258 -1.18 24.24 -14.20
C SER A 258 -0.19 25.34 -13.80
N SER A 259 -0.56 26.61 -13.93
CA SER A 259 0.24 27.73 -13.41
C SER A 259 0.30 27.73 -11.88
N LEU A 260 -0.83 27.47 -11.21
CA LEU A 260 -0.89 27.34 -9.75
C LEU A 260 -0.13 26.11 -9.25
N PHE A 261 -0.27 24.97 -9.93
CA PHE A 261 0.47 23.74 -9.67
C PHE A 261 1.97 24.01 -9.67
N ASN A 262 2.51 24.60 -10.74
CA ASN A 262 3.92 24.93 -10.84
C ASN A 262 4.37 25.95 -9.77
N ALA A 263 3.57 27.00 -9.52
CA ALA A 263 3.88 27.98 -8.48
C ALA A 263 3.95 27.36 -7.07
N LEU A 264 3.13 26.35 -6.80
CA LEU A 264 3.16 25.60 -5.53
C LEU A 264 4.41 24.72 -5.40
N LEU A 265 5.07 24.33 -6.48
CA LEU A 265 6.28 23.47 -6.47
C LEU A 265 7.61 24.22 -6.31
N ASP A 266 7.63 25.54 -6.54
CA ASP A 266 8.87 26.31 -6.75
C ASP A 266 9.70 26.66 -5.46
N ARG A 267 9.63 25.84 -4.40
CA ARG A 267 10.43 25.95 -3.14
C ARG A 267 10.86 24.57 -2.62
N PRO A 268 11.93 24.46 -1.79
CA PRO A 268 12.94 23.40 -1.90
C PRO A 268 12.32 22.00 -1.80
N ARG A 269 12.53 21.23 -2.86
CA ARG A 269 12.23 19.81 -2.96
C ARG A 269 12.78 19.09 -1.74
N ALA A 270 11.93 18.37 -1.01
CA ALA A 270 12.41 17.20 -0.27
C ALA A 270 12.88 16.21 -1.33
N ILE A 271 14.14 15.78 -1.25
CA ILE A 271 14.74 14.84 -2.21
C ILE A 271 13.89 13.57 -2.20
N VAL A 272 13.12 13.35 -3.26
CA VAL A 272 12.46 12.07 -3.57
C VAL A 272 13.01 11.62 -4.91
N THR A 273 13.38 10.35 -4.94
CA THR A 273 14.27 9.70 -5.90
C THR A 273 13.86 9.87 -7.36
N ASP A 274 14.85 10.21 -8.21
CA ASP A 274 14.73 10.08 -9.66
C ASP A 274 14.73 8.58 -10.03
N GLU A 275 13.58 7.91 -9.98
CA GLU A 275 13.39 6.65 -10.74
C GLU A 275 12.73 6.99 -12.09
N PRO A 276 13.47 6.90 -13.21
CA PRO A 276 12.87 7.01 -14.53
C PRO A 276 12.00 5.78 -14.79
N GLY A 277 10.68 5.93 -14.77
CA GLY A 277 9.77 4.89 -15.28
C GLY A 277 8.50 4.56 -14.49
N THR A 278 8.20 5.22 -13.37
CA THR A 278 6.92 4.96 -12.66
C THR A 278 5.76 5.70 -13.35
N THR A 279 5.12 4.98 -14.27
CA THR A 279 3.84 5.28 -14.94
C THR A 279 3.65 6.70 -15.44
N ARG A 280 3.90 6.87 -16.75
CA ARG A 280 3.32 7.89 -17.62
C ARG A 280 1.81 7.91 -17.44
N ASP A 281 1.31 8.58 -16.42
CA ASP A 281 -0.07 9.01 -16.30
C ASP A 281 -0.28 9.75 -14.95
N THR A 282 -0.47 11.08 -15.06
CA THR A 282 -0.86 12.10 -14.06
C THR A 282 0.35 12.78 -13.41
N LEU A 283 0.44 14.12 -13.54
CA LEU A 283 1.44 14.96 -12.87
C LEU A 283 1.13 14.98 -11.37
N GLU A 284 1.43 13.89 -10.68
CA GLU A 284 1.43 13.84 -9.22
C GLU A 284 2.81 14.31 -8.72
N GLU A 285 2.83 15.31 -7.85
CA GLU A 285 4.05 15.84 -7.25
C GLU A 285 3.87 15.95 -5.73
N THR A 286 4.95 15.72 -4.98
CA THR A 286 4.91 15.72 -3.51
C THR A 286 5.56 16.98 -2.95
N LEU A 287 4.82 17.70 -2.11
CA LEU A 287 5.29 18.85 -1.33
C LEU A 287 5.51 18.45 0.13
N ASP A 288 6.59 18.94 0.75
CA ASP A 288 6.73 18.94 2.21
C ASP A 288 6.27 20.29 2.76
N LEU A 289 5.16 20.28 3.50
CA LEU A 289 4.59 21.45 4.16
C LEU A 289 4.65 21.22 5.68
N ASP A 290 5.66 21.77 6.34
CA ASP A 290 5.89 21.66 7.79
C ASP A 290 5.95 20.21 8.31
N GLY A 291 6.57 19.30 7.54
CA GLY A 291 6.70 17.87 7.87
C GLY A 291 5.52 17.02 7.41
N MET A 292 4.51 17.64 6.79
CA MET A 292 3.38 16.95 6.16
C MET A 292 3.62 16.82 4.66
N ALA A 293 3.64 15.57 4.16
CA ALA A 293 3.64 15.36 2.72
C ALA A 293 2.25 15.67 2.15
N VAL A 294 2.20 16.54 1.14
CA VAL A 294 1.02 16.87 0.37
C VAL A 294 1.24 16.41 -1.06
N ILE A 295 0.44 15.46 -1.53
CA ILE A 295 0.48 14.99 -2.92
C ILE A 295 -0.46 15.87 -3.72
N LEU A 296 0.11 16.74 -4.57
CA LEU A 296 -0.65 17.54 -5.53
C LEU A 296 -0.86 16.76 -6.81
N THR A 297 -2.11 16.72 -7.29
CA THR A 297 -2.44 16.15 -8.59
C THR A 297 -3.10 17.22 -9.46
N ASP A 298 -2.48 17.57 -10.60
CA ASP A 298 -3.13 18.42 -11.61
C ASP A 298 -4.19 17.61 -12.38
N THR A 299 -5.41 18.14 -12.48
CA THR A 299 -6.50 17.52 -13.23
C THR A 299 -6.68 18.22 -14.58
N ALA A 300 -7.10 17.46 -15.60
CA ALA A 300 -7.49 18.05 -16.88
C ALA A 300 -8.64 19.07 -16.65
N GLY A 301 -8.64 20.17 -17.40
CA GLY A 301 -9.66 21.23 -17.22
C GLY A 301 -11.07 20.70 -17.40
N TRP A 302 -11.95 21.01 -16.44
CA TRP A 302 -13.35 20.60 -16.45
C TRP A 302 -14.17 21.49 -17.40
N PRO A 303 -14.66 20.99 -18.54
CA PRO A 303 -15.40 21.82 -19.49
C PRO A 303 -16.70 22.32 -18.87
N VAL A 304 -16.96 23.63 -19.02
CA VAL A 304 -18.11 24.30 -18.39
C VAL A 304 -19.41 24.16 -19.19
N ASP A 305 -19.30 23.96 -20.50
CA ASP A 305 -20.47 24.08 -21.41
C ASP A 305 -20.72 22.85 -22.30
N ALA A 306 -19.92 21.79 -22.19
CA ALA A 306 -20.00 20.66 -23.12
C ALA A 306 -19.88 19.32 -22.41
N LEU A 307 -20.95 18.85 -21.76
CA LEU A 307 -21.12 17.41 -21.50
C LEU A 307 -21.75 16.67 -22.69
N ARG A 308 -22.24 17.40 -23.71
CA ARG A 308 -23.01 16.84 -24.84
C ARG A 308 -22.20 16.60 -26.12
N GLU A 309 -21.04 17.24 -26.30
CA GLU A 309 -20.20 17.10 -27.50
C GLU A 309 -18.71 16.94 -27.16
N LEU A 310 -18.36 15.99 -26.29
CA LEU A 310 -16.96 15.66 -26.00
C LEU A 310 -16.43 14.56 -26.93
N GLY A 311 -15.25 14.76 -27.49
CA GLY A 311 -14.47 13.70 -28.14
C GLY A 311 -14.08 12.59 -27.15
N ILE A 312 -13.56 11.48 -27.66
CA ILE A 312 -13.15 10.33 -26.85
C ILE A 312 -12.03 10.72 -25.85
N VAL A 313 -11.13 11.63 -26.25
CA VAL A 313 -10.00 12.09 -25.42
C VAL A 313 -10.47 12.97 -24.26
N GLU A 314 -11.39 13.91 -24.50
CA GLU A 314 -11.92 14.76 -23.44
C GLU A 314 -12.76 13.96 -22.42
N ARG A 315 -13.43 12.89 -22.86
CA ARG A 315 -14.20 11.99 -21.98
C ARG A 315 -13.30 11.20 -21.04
N ILE A 316 -12.18 10.67 -21.55
CA ILE A 316 -11.14 10.02 -20.73
C ILE A 316 -10.54 11.03 -19.71
N GLY A 317 -10.38 12.29 -20.10
CA GLY A 317 -9.94 13.36 -19.21
C GLY A 317 -10.90 13.65 -18.05
N VAL A 318 -12.22 13.59 -18.31
CA VAL A 318 -13.27 13.79 -17.29
C VAL A 318 -13.35 12.61 -16.33
N ASP A 319 -13.39 11.37 -16.84
CA ASP A 319 -13.47 10.15 -16.02
C ASP A 319 -12.27 10.03 -15.07
N ARG A 320 -11.07 10.36 -15.57
CA ARG A 320 -9.85 10.36 -14.78
C ARG A 320 -9.81 11.46 -13.73
N SER A 321 -10.28 12.67 -14.07
CA SER A 321 -10.37 13.76 -13.11
C SER A 321 -11.36 13.43 -11.98
N HIS A 322 -12.42 12.69 -12.30
CA HIS A 322 -13.39 12.20 -11.33
C HIS A 322 -12.78 11.18 -10.36
N ASP A 323 -11.95 10.24 -10.83
CA ASP A 323 -11.26 9.28 -9.96
C ASP A 323 -10.24 9.97 -9.04
N VAL A 324 -9.52 10.97 -9.54
CA VAL A 324 -8.60 11.80 -8.74
C VAL A 324 -9.38 12.53 -7.64
N VAL A 325 -10.52 13.15 -7.96
CA VAL A 325 -11.35 13.88 -6.99
C VAL A 325 -11.96 12.95 -5.94
N LYS A 326 -12.42 11.76 -6.32
CA LYS A 326 -12.93 10.75 -5.38
C LYS A 326 -11.89 10.26 -4.39
N GLY A 327 -10.63 10.18 -4.81
CA GLY A 327 -9.51 9.76 -3.98
C GLY A 327 -8.87 10.89 -3.17
N ALA A 328 -9.32 12.14 -3.33
CA ALA A 328 -8.69 13.30 -2.73
C ALA A 328 -9.11 13.51 -1.27
N ASP A 329 -8.13 13.89 -0.43
CA ASP A 329 -8.37 14.36 0.93
C ASP A 329 -8.78 15.83 0.98
N ALA A 330 -8.31 16.59 -0.02
CA ALA A 330 -8.68 17.97 -0.25
C ALA A 330 -8.85 18.28 -1.73
N VAL A 331 -9.68 19.26 -2.02
CA VAL A 331 -9.92 19.76 -3.38
C VAL A 331 -9.70 21.27 -3.41
N ILE A 332 -8.77 21.72 -4.25
CA ILE A 332 -8.54 23.14 -4.56
C ILE A 332 -9.37 23.51 -5.78
N HIS A 333 -10.40 24.31 -5.57
CA HIS A 333 -11.21 24.90 -6.63
C HIS A 333 -10.51 26.14 -7.17
N VAL A 334 -10.04 26.04 -8.40
CA VAL A 334 -9.36 27.12 -9.12
C VAL A 334 -10.37 27.95 -9.89
N VAL A 335 -10.48 29.21 -9.52
CA VAL A 335 -11.40 30.19 -10.11
C VAL A 335 -10.61 31.33 -10.70
N ASP A 336 -10.82 31.63 -11.98
CA ASP A 336 -10.21 32.80 -12.61
C ASP A 336 -10.79 34.09 -12.03
N GLY A 337 -9.96 34.88 -11.35
CA GLY A 337 -10.36 36.16 -10.76
C GLY A 337 -10.67 37.26 -11.78
N SER A 338 -10.21 37.12 -13.03
CA SER A 338 -10.39 38.11 -14.11
C SER A 338 -11.64 37.87 -14.96
N GLN A 339 -12.18 36.64 -14.93
CA GLN A 339 -13.30 36.21 -15.77
C GLN A 339 -14.23 35.28 -14.98
N TRP A 340 -15.19 35.86 -14.24
CA TRP A 340 -16.14 35.10 -13.44
C TRP A 340 -17.60 35.40 -13.78
N SER A 341 -18.46 34.38 -13.72
CA SER A 341 -19.91 34.53 -13.72
C SER A 341 -20.56 33.60 -12.69
N ALA A 342 -21.58 34.09 -11.97
CA ALA A 342 -22.26 33.35 -10.90
C ALA A 342 -22.92 32.05 -11.38
N VAL A 343 -23.48 32.05 -12.59
CA VAL A 343 -24.31 30.95 -13.13
C VAL A 343 -23.47 29.70 -13.47
N GLY A 344 -22.22 29.88 -13.90
CA GLY A 344 -21.32 28.77 -14.24
C GLY A 344 -20.71 28.08 -13.02
N TYR A 345 -20.44 28.81 -11.94
CA TYR A 345 -19.73 28.25 -10.78
C TYR A 345 -20.58 27.32 -9.91
N ASP A 346 -21.83 27.70 -9.63
CA ASP A 346 -22.71 26.94 -8.71
C ASP A 346 -23.04 25.53 -9.24
N THR A 347 -23.20 25.38 -10.56
CA THR A 347 -23.47 24.08 -11.20
C THR A 347 -22.26 23.13 -11.11
N HIS A 348 -21.04 23.65 -11.28
CA HIS A 348 -19.79 22.87 -11.19
C HIS A 348 -19.47 22.46 -9.75
N ARG A 349 -19.68 23.36 -8.80
CA ARG A 349 -19.49 23.07 -7.37
C ARG A 349 -20.41 21.94 -6.91
N GLY A 350 -21.68 21.94 -7.31
CA GLY A 350 -22.62 20.88 -6.95
C GLY A 350 -22.12 19.49 -7.36
N LEU A 351 -21.59 19.38 -8.58
CA LEU A 351 -21.00 18.14 -9.10
C LEU A 351 -19.72 17.77 -8.34
N ILE A 352 -18.75 18.67 -8.20
CA ILE A 352 -17.47 18.37 -7.53
C ILE A 352 -17.67 18.04 -6.05
N SER A 353 -18.52 18.79 -5.34
CA SER A 353 -18.81 18.54 -3.93
C SER A 353 -19.53 17.22 -3.69
N SER A 354 -20.40 16.80 -4.62
CA SER A 354 -21.03 15.48 -4.57
C SER A 354 -20.03 14.34 -4.76
N LEU A 355 -19.00 14.55 -5.60
CA LEU A 355 -17.96 13.57 -5.89
C LEU A 355 -16.87 13.51 -4.83
N ALA A 356 -16.58 14.64 -4.19
CA ALA A 356 -15.56 14.82 -3.16
C ALA A 356 -16.17 14.77 -1.74
N SER A 357 -17.25 13.99 -1.53
CA SER A 357 -17.96 13.91 -0.26
C SER A 357 -17.00 13.54 0.89
N GLY A 358 -16.79 14.47 1.83
CA GLY A 358 -15.88 14.29 2.98
C GLY A 358 -14.46 14.85 2.79
N ALA A 359 -14.11 15.33 1.59
CA ALA A 359 -12.86 16.01 1.32
C ALA A 359 -12.91 17.48 1.76
N THR A 360 -11.78 18.00 2.23
CA THR A 360 -11.62 19.40 2.61
C THR A 360 -11.65 20.27 1.36
N GLN A 361 -12.46 21.32 1.34
CA GLN A 361 -12.64 22.15 0.15
C GLN A 361 -11.93 23.50 0.36
N VAL A 362 -11.06 23.87 -0.58
CA VAL A 362 -10.30 25.12 -0.60
C VAL A 362 -10.59 25.85 -1.91
N VAL A 363 -10.77 27.18 -1.87
CA VAL A 363 -10.96 27.97 -3.10
C VAL A 363 -9.74 28.85 -3.33
N ALA A 364 -9.14 28.72 -4.52
CA ALA A 364 -8.05 29.56 -5.00
C ALA A 364 -8.55 30.46 -6.14
N ILE A 365 -8.69 31.76 -5.87
CA ILE A 365 -9.00 32.78 -6.87
C ILE A 365 -7.69 33.18 -7.53
N THR A 366 -7.44 32.71 -8.76
CA THR A 366 -6.20 32.94 -9.51
C THR A 366 -6.20 34.28 -10.24
N LYS A 367 -5.04 34.67 -10.78
CA LYS A 367 -4.83 35.92 -11.54
C LYS A 367 -5.17 37.17 -10.72
N ALA A 368 -4.88 37.14 -9.42
CA ALA A 368 -5.14 38.26 -8.50
C ALA A 368 -4.46 39.57 -8.94
N ASP A 369 -3.37 39.47 -9.70
CA ASP A 369 -2.66 40.59 -10.32
C ASP A 369 -3.50 41.39 -11.33
N LEU A 370 -4.55 40.80 -11.89
CA LEU A 370 -5.46 41.46 -12.83
C LEU A 370 -6.63 42.20 -12.15
N GLY A 371 -6.69 42.15 -10.82
CA GLY A 371 -7.79 42.71 -10.03
C GLY A 371 -8.99 41.76 -9.97
N ALA A 372 -9.16 41.08 -8.84
CA ALA A 372 -10.33 40.23 -8.61
C ALA A 372 -11.57 41.09 -8.36
N ASP A 373 -12.70 40.74 -8.98
CA ASP A 373 -13.99 41.37 -8.72
C ASP A 373 -14.33 41.28 -7.21
N PRO A 374 -14.55 42.42 -6.50
CA PRO A 374 -14.96 42.41 -5.10
C PRO A 374 -16.22 41.58 -4.84
N ALA A 375 -17.14 41.48 -5.81
CA ALA A 375 -18.34 40.66 -5.73
C ALA A 375 -18.00 39.16 -5.76
N LEU A 376 -17.00 38.73 -6.54
CA LEU A 376 -16.50 37.36 -6.55
C LEU A 376 -15.93 36.98 -5.17
N ARG A 377 -15.11 37.84 -4.57
CA ARG A 377 -14.52 37.57 -3.26
C ARG A 377 -15.59 37.45 -2.16
N ALA A 378 -16.57 38.35 -2.15
CA ALA A 378 -17.68 38.31 -1.21
C ALA A 378 -18.57 37.07 -1.41
N HIS A 379 -18.83 36.70 -2.67
CA HIS A 379 -19.60 35.52 -3.02
C HIS A 379 -18.88 34.24 -2.56
N MET A 380 -17.61 34.05 -2.92
CA MET A 380 -16.81 32.85 -2.54
C MET A 380 -16.66 32.67 -1.04
N ALA A 381 -16.57 33.77 -0.28
CA ALA A 381 -16.50 33.73 1.19
C ALA A 381 -17.75 33.12 1.85
N THR A 382 -18.88 33.02 1.14
CA THR A 382 -20.12 32.42 1.67
C THR A 382 -20.16 30.88 1.57
N TYR A 383 -19.24 30.26 0.82
CA TYR A 383 -19.36 28.87 0.43
C TYR A 383 -18.46 27.90 1.21
N LEU A 384 -17.24 28.28 1.61
CA LEU A 384 -16.23 27.36 2.19
C LEU A 384 -15.27 28.09 3.15
N GLY A 385 -14.73 27.37 4.15
CA GLY A 385 -13.94 27.94 5.25
C GLY A 385 -12.58 28.56 4.87
N SER A 386 -12.07 28.38 3.66
CA SER A 386 -10.80 28.99 3.21
C SER A 386 -10.86 29.38 1.72
N THR A 387 -10.97 30.69 1.47
CA THR A 387 -10.89 31.30 0.13
C THR A 387 -9.67 32.21 0.07
N LEU A 388 -8.79 31.98 -0.90
CA LEU A 388 -7.52 32.70 -1.03
C LEU A 388 -7.38 33.26 -2.45
N ALA A 389 -6.99 34.53 -2.54
CA ALA A 389 -6.56 35.13 -3.80
C ALA A 389 -5.07 34.84 -4.03
N VAL A 390 -4.73 34.38 -5.24
CA VAL A 390 -3.37 33.99 -5.62
C VAL A 390 -3.01 34.49 -7.01
N SER A 391 -1.74 34.78 -7.23
CA SER A 391 -1.18 34.98 -8.56
C SER A 391 0.05 34.11 -8.75
N ALA A 392 -0.03 33.21 -9.73
CA ALA A 392 1.11 32.38 -10.13
C ALA A 392 2.21 33.21 -10.83
N VAL A 393 1.88 34.41 -11.34
CA VAL A 393 2.82 35.29 -12.05
C VAL A 393 3.64 36.12 -11.06
N THR A 394 3.00 36.71 -10.06
CA THR A 394 3.66 37.56 -9.06
C THR A 394 4.13 36.79 -7.83
N GLY A 395 3.61 35.58 -7.61
CA GLY A 395 3.80 34.80 -6.39
C GLY A 395 2.91 35.23 -5.23
N GLU A 396 2.06 36.25 -5.41
CA GLU A 396 1.15 36.73 -4.37
C GLU A 396 0.21 35.59 -3.90
N GLY A 397 0.05 35.47 -2.57
CA GLY A 397 -0.88 34.51 -1.95
C GLY A 397 -0.43 33.05 -1.96
N ILE A 398 0.58 32.67 -2.75
CA ILE A 398 1.06 31.28 -2.88
C ILE A 398 1.59 30.74 -1.54
N ASP A 399 2.41 31.51 -0.82
CA ASP A 399 2.93 31.10 0.50
C ASP A 399 1.81 30.98 1.55
N THR A 400 0.76 31.80 1.46
CA THR A 400 -0.43 31.68 2.33
C THR A 400 -1.24 30.43 2.01
N LEU A 401 -1.40 30.11 0.71
CA LEU A 401 -2.05 28.87 0.28
C LEU A 401 -1.28 27.64 0.77
N ARG A 402 0.06 27.62 0.65
CA ARG A 402 0.91 26.55 1.19
C ARG A 402 0.69 26.35 2.70
N ARG A 403 0.75 27.43 3.49
CA ARG A 403 0.53 27.35 4.95
C ARG A 403 -0.85 26.82 5.29
N THR A 404 -1.89 27.30 4.59
CA THR A 404 -3.26 26.85 4.78
C THR A 404 -3.42 25.35 4.48
N LEU A 405 -2.80 24.86 3.40
CA LEU A 405 -2.78 23.44 3.08
C LEU A 405 -2.06 22.60 4.15
N GLY A 406 -0.93 23.09 4.66
CA GLY A 406 -0.21 22.44 5.76
C GLY A 406 -1.02 22.34 7.05
N GLU A 407 -1.68 23.44 7.46
CA GLU A 407 -2.54 23.49 8.64
C GLU A 407 -3.74 22.52 8.52
N LEU A 408 -4.39 22.49 7.36
CA LEU A 408 -5.50 21.58 7.08
C LEU A 408 -5.05 20.11 7.03
N ALA A 409 -3.88 19.83 6.45
CA ALA A 409 -3.29 18.49 6.46
C ALA A 409 -3.02 18.02 7.90
N LEU A 410 -2.44 18.90 8.74
CA LEU A 410 -2.16 18.61 10.14
C LEU A 410 -3.44 18.35 10.92
N GLU A 411 -4.46 19.19 10.77
CA GLU A 411 -5.77 19.00 11.40
C GLU A 411 -6.41 17.66 11.00
N ALA A 412 -6.30 17.27 9.72
CA ALA A 412 -6.82 15.99 9.23
C ALA A 412 -6.09 14.76 9.85
N THR A 413 -4.91 14.94 10.45
CA THR A 413 -4.22 13.88 11.20
C THR A 413 -4.57 13.81 12.68
N LYS A 414 -5.24 14.82 13.23
CA LYS A 414 -5.69 14.80 14.62
C LYS A 414 -6.86 13.83 14.74
N THR A 415 -6.64 12.72 15.43
CA THR A 415 -7.69 11.76 15.76
C THR A 415 -8.49 12.34 16.93
N GLY A 416 -9.78 12.61 16.74
CA GLY A 416 -10.67 13.02 17.81
C GLY A 416 -10.85 11.88 18.81
N GLY A 417 -10.04 11.85 19.86
CA GLY A 417 -10.11 10.87 20.94
C GLY A 417 -8.84 10.88 21.79
N GLU A 418 -9.03 11.00 23.10
CA GLU A 418 -7.96 11.05 24.11
C GLU A 418 -7.02 9.84 24.01
N SER A 419 -5.74 10.15 24.22
CA SER A 419 -4.60 9.25 24.24
C SER A 419 -4.81 8.08 25.23
N SER A 420 -5.11 6.90 24.70
CA SER A 420 -4.98 5.63 25.43
C SER A 420 -3.75 4.90 24.89
N PRO A 421 -2.94 4.19 25.67
CA PRO A 421 -1.72 3.54 25.16
C PRO A 421 -1.97 2.54 23.99
N ALA A 422 -3.20 2.01 23.86
CA ALA A 422 -3.64 1.22 22.70
C ALA A 422 -3.95 2.04 21.43
N SER A 423 -4.00 3.38 21.52
CA SER A 423 -4.22 4.32 20.41
C SER A 423 -2.94 4.72 19.66
N SER A 424 -1.83 4.03 19.92
CA SER A 424 -0.54 4.29 19.28
C SER A 424 -0.35 3.55 17.94
N VAL A 425 -1.07 2.44 17.74
CA VAL A 425 -0.98 1.65 16.52
C VAL A 425 -1.96 2.19 15.48
N VAL A 426 -1.43 2.56 14.32
CA VAL A 426 -2.18 3.25 13.27
C VAL A 426 -2.27 2.37 12.04
N VAL A 427 -3.49 2.01 11.63
CA VAL A 427 -3.71 1.18 10.44
C VAL A 427 -3.68 2.05 9.18
N THR A 428 -3.06 1.57 8.10
CA THR A 428 -2.96 2.37 6.86
C THR A 428 -3.34 1.61 5.59
N ASN A 429 -3.25 0.27 5.61
CA ASN A 429 -3.52 -0.56 4.46
C ASN A 429 -5.04 -0.69 4.25
N PRO A 430 -5.59 -0.36 3.06
CA PRO A 430 -7.01 -0.53 2.75
C PRO A 430 -7.55 -1.94 3.00
N ARG A 431 -6.73 -2.98 2.77
CA ARG A 431 -7.06 -4.38 3.06
C ARG A 431 -7.32 -4.57 4.55
N HIS A 432 -6.42 -4.07 5.40
CA HIS A 432 -6.57 -4.14 6.86
C HIS A 432 -7.81 -3.38 7.31
N ILE A 433 -8.03 -2.18 6.79
CA ILE A 433 -9.18 -1.35 7.16
C ILE A 433 -10.48 -2.05 6.82
N ALA A 434 -10.60 -2.62 5.62
CA ALA A 434 -11.79 -3.36 5.19
C ALA A 434 -12.05 -4.59 6.08
N LEU A 435 -11.01 -5.35 6.40
CA LEU A 435 -11.11 -6.52 7.29
C LEU A 435 -11.48 -6.14 8.72
N LEU A 436 -10.85 -5.10 9.27
CA LEU A 436 -11.17 -4.60 10.61
C LEU A 436 -12.59 -4.03 10.69
N ALA A 437 -13.05 -3.33 9.66
CA ALA A 437 -14.43 -2.86 9.57
C ALA A 437 -15.43 -4.03 9.53
N ARG A 438 -15.13 -5.09 8.77
CA ARG A 438 -15.95 -6.31 8.74
C ARG A 438 -15.95 -7.02 10.10
N ALA A 439 -14.79 -7.13 10.75
CA ALA A 439 -14.68 -7.71 12.09
C ALA A 439 -15.48 -6.90 13.12
N SER A 440 -15.40 -5.57 13.09
CA SER A 440 -16.22 -4.70 13.93
C SER A 440 -17.72 -4.91 13.67
N GLY A 441 -18.13 -5.01 12.40
CA GLY A 441 -19.52 -5.31 12.03
C GLY A 441 -20.01 -6.64 12.60
N ALA A 442 -19.20 -7.69 12.55
CA ALA A 442 -19.52 -8.99 13.15
C ALA A 442 -19.66 -8.90 14.68
N LEU A 443 -18.73 -8.23 15.36
CA LEU A 443 -18.83 -7.99 16.80
C LEU A 443 -20.04 -7.11 17.17
N GLY A 444 -20.42 -6.16 16.32
CA GLY A 444 -21.63 -5.37 16.47
C GLY A 444 -22.89 -6.21 16.44
N ARG A 445 -23.01 -7.12 15.47
CA ARG A 445 -24.12 -8.09 15.40
C ARG A 445 -24.16 -9.00 16.63
N ALA A 446 -23.02 -9.46 17.12
CA ALA A 446 -22.97 -10.24 18.35
C ALA A 446 -23.50 -9.44 19.56
N VAL A 447 -23.11 -8.17 19.72
CA VAL A 447 -23.64 -7.29 20.79
C VAL A 447 -25.16 -7.10 20.67
N GLU A 448 -25.65 -6.86 19.46
CA GLU A 448 -27.09 -6.73 19.17
C GLU A 448 -27.83 -8.04 19.50
N GLY A 449 -27.29 -9.18 19.08
CA GLY A 449 -27.85 -10.50 19.34
C GLY A 449 -27.95 -10.85 20.82
N ILE A 450 -26.90 -10.56 21.60
CA ILE A 450 -26.91 -10.73 23.06
C ILE A 450 -28.01 -9.85 23.69
N THR A 451 -28.14 -8.61 23.22
CA THR A 451 -29.12 -7.64 23.73
C THR A 451 -30.55 -8.03 23.39
N ALA A 452 -30.77 -8.60 22.20
CA ALA A 452 -32.05 -9.10 21.74
C ALA A 452 -32.43 -10.46 22.35
N GLY A 453 -31.54 -11.08 23.15
CA GLY A 453 -31.78 -12.37 23.76
C GLY A 453 -31.74 -13.54 22.76
N LEU A 454 -30.97 -13.41 21.67
CA LEU A 454 -30.76 -14.51 20.73
C LEU A 454 -30.05 -15.69 21.40
N PRO A 455 -30.29 -16.93 20.95
CA PRO A 455 -29.54 -18.12 21.37
C PRO A 455 -28.02 -17.97 21.27
N ASP A 456 -27.29 -18.63 22.17
CA ASP A 456 -25.83 -18.50 22.30
C ASP A 456 -25.05 -19.04 21.09
N ASP A 457 -25.59 -20.04 20.39
CA ASP A 457 -25.04 -20.59 19.15
C ASP A 457 -25.07 -19.58 17.99
N MET A 458 -26.11 -18.75 17.90
CA MET A 458 -26.20 -17.64 16.96
C MET A 458 -25.16 -16.56 17.27
N VAL A 459 -25.01 -16.21 18.56
CA VAL A 459 -23.99 -15.23 18.99
C VAL A 459 -22.58 -15.76 18.71
N ALA A 460 -22.29 -17.03 19.02
CA ALA A 460 -21.01 -17.67 18.74
C ALA A 460 -20.67 -17.67 17.24
N THR A 461 -21.67 -17.73 16.36
CA THR A 461 -21.44 -17.65 14.92
C THR A 461 -20.87 -16.30 14.50
N ASP A 462 -21.40 -15.19 15.03
CA ASP A 462 -20.86 -13.85 14.76
C ASP A 462 -19.47 -13.64 15.40
N LEU A 463 -19.23 -14.17 16.60
CA LEU A 463 -17.90 -14.12 17.24
C LEU A 463 -16.84 -14.85 16.41
N ARG A 464 -17.16 -16.05 15.90
CA ARG A 464 -16.28 -16.84 15.02
C ARG A 464 -16.05 -16.17 13.68
N GLU A 465 -17.03 -15.46 13.13
CA GLU A 465 -16.81 -14.60 11.96
C GLU A 465 -15.82 -13.48 12.26
N GLY A 466 -15.94 -12.82 13.42
CA GLY A 466 -14.98 -11.84 13.92
C GLY A 466 -13.56 -12.40 14.02
N LEU A 467 -13.41 -13.57 14.67
CA LEU A 467 -12.13 -14.28 14.81
C LEU A 467 -11.49 -14.61 13.47
N ARG A 468 -12.27 -15.21 12.55
CA ARG A 468 -11.79 -15.57 11.21
C ARG A 468 -11.33 -14.33 10.45
N THR A 469 -12.08 -13.24 10.55
CA THR A 469 -11.78 -11.97 9.86
C THR A 469 -10.52 -11.30 10.43
N LEU A 470 -10.32 -11.31 11.76
CA LEU A 470 -9.08 -10.83 12.37
C LEU A 470 -7.87 -11.70 11.98
N GLY A 471 -8.07 -13.02 11.87
CA GLY A 471 -7.06 -13.95 11.35
C GLY A 471 -6.63 -13.65 9.91
N GLU A 472 -7.54 -13.17 9.07
CA GLU A 472 -7.24 -12.79 7.68
C GLU A 472 -6.28 -11.58 7.60
N VAL A 473 -6.30 -10.71 8.62
CA VAL A 473 -5.39 -9.56 8.66
C VAL A 473 -3.94 -10.02 8.82
N THR A 474 -3.70 -10.95 9.75
CA THR A 474 -2.37 -11.49 10.09
C THR A 474 -1.91 -12.63 9.18
N GLY A 475 -2.77 -13.18 8.32
CA GLY A 475 -2.39 -14.27 7.41
C GLY A 475 -2.73 -15.67 7.91
N GLN A 476 -3.37 -15.82 9.08
CA GLN A 476 -3.64 -17.12 9.69
C GLN A 476 -4.78 -17.89 9.00
N THR A 477 -5.72 -17.19 8.37
CA THR A 477 -6.93 -17.74 7.72
C THR A 477 -7.05 -17.28 6.26
N VAL A 478 -5.92 -17.04 5.59
CA VAL A 478 -5.87 -16.44 4.24
C VAL A 478 -5.77 -17.51 3.16
N THR A 479 -6.41 -17.28 2.02
CA THR A 479 -6.37 -18.16 0.85
C THR A 479 -5.12 -17.92 0.00
N GLU A 480 -4.71 -18.94 -0.76
CA GLU A 480 -3.55 -18.84 -1.67
C GLU A 480 -3.67 -17.69 -2.69
N ASP A 481 -4.87 -17.46 -3.22
CA ASP A 481 -5.13 -16.37 -4.18
C ASP A 481 -4.84 -14.98 -3.60
N VAL A 482 -5.17 -14.77 -2.32
CA VAL A 482 -4.90 -13.50 -1.63
C VAL A 482 -3.40 -13.33 -1.41
N LEU A 483 -2.68 -14.40 -1.03
CA LEU A 483 -1.21 -14.35 -0.91
C LEU A 483 -0.59 -14.01 -2.26
N SER A 484 -0.99 -14.71 -3.33
CA SER A 484 -0.52 -14.46 -4.70
C SER A 484 -0.74 -13.00 -5.11
N ARG A 485 -1.92 -12.44 -4.84
CA ARG A 485 -2.22 -11.04 -5.16
C ARG A 485 -1.38 -10.05 -4.35
N ILE A 486 -1.10 -10.33 -3.08
CA ILE A 486 -0.24 -9.47 -2.25
C ILE A 486 1.20 -9.51 -2.76
N PHE A 487 1.79 -10.69 -2.87
CA PHE A 487 3.21 -10.85 -3.21
C PHE A 487 3.54 -10.50 -4.67
N SER A 488 2.58 -10.59 -5.60
CA SER A 488 2.77 -10.10 -6.98
C SER A 488 3.03 -8.59 -7.06
N THR A 489 2.59 -7.80 -6.07
CA THR A 489 2.87 -6.35 -6.02
C THR A 489 4.29 -6.02 -5.56
N PHE A 490 5.04 -6.98 -5.03
CA PHE A 490 6.41 -6.79 -4.56
C PHE A 490 7.39 -6.73 -5.74
N CYS A 491 8.61 -6.25 -5.47
CA CYS A 491 9.70 -6.30 -6.43
C CYS A 491 10.31 -7.71 -6.49
N ILE A 492 11.01 -8.02 -7.59
CA ILE A 492 11.88 -9.21 -7.67
C ILE A 492 13.07 -8.99 -6.72
N GLY A 493 13.49 -10.03 -5.99
CA GLY A 493 14.60 -9.94 -5.01
C GLY A 493 14.21 -9.55 -3.58
N LYS A 494 12.92 -9.32 -3.35
CA LYS A 494 12.31 -9.21 -2.02
C LYS A 494 11.20 -10.22 -1.88
#